data_AF-T1EJN8-F1
#
_entry.id   AF-T1EJN8-F1
#
_cell.length_a   1.000
_cell.length_b   1.000
_cell.length_c   1.000
_cell.angle_alpha   90.00
_cell.angle_beta   90.00
_cell.angle_gamma   90.00
#
_symmetry.space_group_name_H-M   'P 1'
#
loop_
_entity.id
_entity.type
_entity.pdbx_description
1 polymer ?
#
loop_
_entity_poly.entity_id
_entity_poly.type
_entity_poly.pdbx_seq_one_letter_code
_entity_poly.pdbx_strand_id
1 'polypeptide(L)'
;SGWMVESTFKKWFEHFCTYAKPSKAAPALLIMDNHESHLSIDFIDMASKNGVILLTIPPHTSHKLQPLDVSVYGPFKRHFNREIDSWLVSHPGKTVSIYDLAEISGQAWSKASTPANILSGFSSSGINPFRPDK
;
A
#
# COMPACT_ATOMS: atom_id res chain seq x y z
N SER A 1 -17.61 5.62 -6.53
CA SER A 1 -16.99 6.27 -5.36
C SER A 1 -15.57 5.77 -5.21
N GLY A 2 -14.67 6.54 -4.59
CA GLY A 2 -13.28 6.11 -4.31
C GLY A 2 -13.08 5.53 -2.90
N TRP A 3 -14.16 5.33 -2.14
CA TRP A 3 -14.11 4.84 -0.77
C TRP A 3 -13.99 3.31 -0.75
N MET A 4 -13.08 2.82 0.10
CA MET A 4 -12.98 1.40 0.39
C MET A 4 -14.14 1.00 1.32
N VAL A 5 -15.00 0.11 0.82
CA VAL A 5 -16.05 -0.56 1.58
C VAL A 5 -15.69 -2.04 1.74
N GLU A 6 -16.36 -2.74 2.65
CA GLU A 6 -16.06 -4.15 2.97
C GLU A 6 -15.99 -5.05 1.72
N SER A 7 -16.95 -4.93 0.80
CA SER A 7 -16.97 -5.73 -0.44
C SER A 7 -15.78 -5.46 -1.36
N THR A 8 -15.31 -4.21 -1.44
CA THR A 8 -14.11 -3.85 -2.21
C THR A 8 -12.83 -4.30 -1.52
N PHE A 9 -12.79 -4.24 -0.18
CA PHE A 9 -11.65 -4.71 0.59
C PHE A 9 -11.49 -6.23 0.49
N LYS A 10 -12.60 -6.99 0.54
CA LYS A 10 -12.59 -8.43 0.31
C LYS A 10 -12.01 -8.80 -1.06
N LYS A 11 -12.44 -8.12 -2.13
CA LYS A 11 -11.88 -8.32 -3.48
C LYS A 11 -10.38 -8.03 -3.54
N TRP A 12 -9.93 -6.96 -2.88
CA TRP A 12 -8.52 -6.66 -2.74
C TRP A 12 -7.77 -7.78 -2.00
N PHE A 13 -8.34 -8.32 -0.92
CA PHE A 13 -7.72 -9.40 -0.16
C PHE A 13 -7.63 -10.71 -0.95
N GLU A 14 -8.66 -11.06 -1.70
CA GLU A 14 -8.64 -12.21 -2.62
C GLU A 14 -7.52 -12.05 -3.68
N HIS A 15 -7.39 -10.83 -4.22
CA HIS A 15 -6.28 -10.48 -5.12
C HIS A 15 -4.93 -10.62 -4.40
N PHE A 16 -4.77 -10.08 -3.19
CA PHE A 16 -3.56 -10.23 -2.39
C PHE A 16 -3.18 -11.71 -2.22
N CYS A 17 -4.12 -12.57 -1.79
CA CYS A 17 -3.88 -14.00 -1.62
C CYS A 17 -3.47 -14.69 -2.94
N THR A 18 -4.02 -14.26 -4.07
CA THR A 18 -3.69 -14.81 -5.39
C THR A 18 -2.22 -14.57 -5.77
N TYR A 19 -1.68 -13.38 -5.46
CA TYR A 19 -0.33 -13.00 -5.88
C TYR A 19 0.73 -13.21 -4.81
N ALA A 20 0.43 -12.91 -3.54
CA ALA A 20 1.34 -13.14 -2.42
C ALA A 20 1.43 -14.63 -2.03
N LYS A 21 0.40 -15.42 -2.37
CA LYS A 21 0.31 -16.87 -2.12
C LYS A 21 0.64 -17.27 -0.67
N PRO A 22 0.05 -16.59 0.33
CA PRO A 22 0.22 -16.98 1.73
C PRO A 22 -0.35 -18.38 1.97
N SER A 23 0.19 -19.08 2.94
CA SER A 23 -0.36 -20.34 3.41
C SER A 23 -0.04 -20.54 4.88
N LYS A 24 -0.71 -21.49 5.54
CA LYS A 24 -0.39 -21.81 6.94
C LYS A 24 1.04 -22.31 7.15
N ALA A 25 1.66 -22.89 6.11
CA ALA A 25 3.06 -23.34 6.14
C ALA A 25 4.06 -22.23 5.81
N ALA A 26 3.62 -21.19 5.09
CA ALA A 26 4.41 -20.02 4.71
C ALA A 26 3.56 -18.76 4.89
N PRO A 27 3.38 -18.30 6.14
CA PRO A 27 2.44 -17.22 6.43
C PRO A 27 2.96 -15.87 5.93
N ALA A 28 2.02 -14.98 5.58
CA ALA A 28 2.33 -13.58 5.28
C ALA A 28 1.86 -12.68 6.42
N LEU A 29 2.70 -11.72 6.82
CA LEU A 29 2.34 -10.65 7.74
C LEU A 29 1.76 -9.48 6.95
N LEU A 30 0.50 -9.14 7.21
CA LEU A 30 -0.16 -7.96 6.65
C LEU A 30 -0.25 -6.87 7.73
N ILE A 31 0.49 -5.78 7.52
CA ILE A 31 0.56 -4.64 8.44
C ILE A 31 -0.38 -3.54 7.94
N MET A 32 -1.33 -3.13 8.79
CA MET A 32 -2.42 -2.25 8.42
C MET A 32 -2.50 -1.05 9.38
N ASP A 33 -3.02 0.08 8.87
CA ASP A 33 -3.45 1.16 9.75
C ASP A 33 -4.74 0.77 10.50
N ASN A 34 -5.01 1.44 11.62
CA ASN A 34 -6.15 1.16 12.48
C ASN A 34 -7.47 1.75 11.93
N HIS A 35 -7.67 1.74 10.61
CA HIS A 35 -8.89 2.26 9.99
C HIS A 35 -10.05 1.26 10.19
N GLU A 36 -11.19 1.76 10.70
CA GLU A 36 -12.32 0.94 11.17
C GLU A 36 -12.93 0.02 10.09
N SER A 37 -12.77 0.35 8.81
CA SER A 37 -13.25 -0.48 7.69
C SER A 37 -12.54 -1.82 7.52
N HIS A 38 -11.44 -2.05 8.24
CA HIS A 38 -10.55 -3.20 8.05
C HIS A 38 -10.81 -4.36 9.02
N LEU A 39 -11.74 -4.20 9.98
CA LEU A 39 -11.85 -5.09 11.15
C LEU A 39 -13.21 -5.80 11.25
N SER A 40 -13.77 -6.28 10.13
CA SER A 40 -14.90 -7.22 10.23
C SER A 40 -14.43 -8.60 10.69
N ILE A 41 -15.25 -9.29 11.48
CA ILE A 41 -14.94 -10.65 11.97
C ILE A 41 -14.72 -11.60 10.78
N ASP A 42 -15.54 -11.46 9.75
CA ASP A 42 -15.45 -12.23 8.51
C ASP A 42 -14.08 -12.08 7.82
N PHE A 43 -13.52 -10.87 7.84
CA PHE A 43 -12.18 -10.62 7.29
C PHE A 43 -11.09 -11.28 8.13
N ILE A 44 -11.16 -11.18 9.44
CA ILE A 44 -10.18 -11.80 10.36
C ILE A 44 -10.17 -13.33 10.17
N ASP A 45 -11.34 -13.94 10.08
CA ASP A 45 -11.49 -15.38 9.81
C ASP A 45 -10.93 -15.76 8.44
N MET A 46 -11.20 -14.95 7.41
CA MET A 46 -10.68 -15.16 6.07
C MET A 46 -9.15 -15.05 6.04
N ALA A 47 -8.57 -14.07 6.73
CA ALA A 47 -7.12 -13.90 6.84
C ALA A 47 -6.45 -15.11 7.51
N SER A 48 -6.98 -15.52 8.66
CA SER A 48 -6.51 -16.70 9.40
C SER A 48 -6.57 -17.98 8.55
N LYS A 49 -7.69 -18.20 7.83
CA LYS A 49 -7.86 -19.36 6.93
C LYS A 49 -6.80 -19.41 5.82
N ASN A 50 -6.42 -18.25 5.28
CA ASN A 50 -5.43 -18.13 4.19
C ASN A 50 -3.98 -18.03 4.68
N GLY A 51 -3.71 -18.15 5.98
CA GLY A 51 -2.35 -18.03 6.52
C GLY A 51 -1.82 -16.60 6.49
N VAL A 52 -2.70 -15.60 6.59
CA VAL A 52 -2.34 -14.19 6.73
C VAL A 52 -2.46 -13.79 8.20
N ILE A 53 -1.36 -13.28 8.75
CA ILE A 53 -1.29 -12.71 10.09
C ILE A 53 -1.56 -11.22 9.97
N LEU A 54 -2.59 -10.73 10.64
CA LEU A 54 -2.94 -9.32 10.65
C LEU A 54 -2.22 -8.62 11.82
N LEU A 55 -1.61 -7.48 11.55
CA LEU A 55 -1.03 -6.59 12.56
C LEU A 55 -1.48 -5.16 12.29
N THR A 56 -2.11 -4.52 13.27
CA THR A 56 -2.43 -3.10 13.20
C THR A 56 -1.37 -2.27 13.93
N ILE A 57 -1.02 -1.13 13.36
CA ILE A 57 -0.13 -0.16 14.04
C ILE A 57 -0.93 0.73 15.01
N PRO A 58 -0.32 1.18 16.12
CA PRO A 58 -0.99 2.10 17.05
C PRO A 58 -1.51 3.38 16.37
N PRO A 59 -2.60 3.97 16.86
CA PRO A 59 -3.12 5.23 16.31
C PRO A 59 -2.06 6.33 16.23
N HIS A 60 -2.13 7.15 15.18
CA HIS A 60 -1.23 8.29 14.94
C HIS A 60 0.26 7.95 14.80
N THR A 61 0.61 6.69 14.53
CA THR A 61 2.02 6.27 14.36
C THR A 61 2.41 5.92 12.92
N SER A 62 1.54 6.10 11.93
CA SER A 62 1.80 5.72 10.53
C SER A 62 3.09 6.35 9.97
N HIS A 63 3.32 7.63 10.26
CA HIS A 63 4.54 8.34 9.89
C HIS A 63 5.86 7.72 10.41
N LYS A 64 5.80 6.82 11.41
CA LYS A 64 6.94 6.07 11.95
C LYS A 64 6.90 4.59 11.57
N LEU A 65 5.74 3.96 11.71
CA LEU A 65 5.62 2.51 11.69
C LEU A 65 5.08 1.95 10.36
N GLN A 66 4.48 2.78 9.49
CA GLN A 66 3.96 2.34 8.19
C GLN A 66 5.04 2.46 7.11
N PRO A 67 5.63 1.35 6.61
CA PRO A 67 6.75 1.41 5.65
C PRO A 67 6.45 2.21 4.38
N LEU A 68 5.20 2.15 3.90
CA LEU A 68 4.74 2.90 2.73
C LEU A 68 4.81 4.41 2.96
N ASP A 69 4.35 4.90 4.12
CA ASP A 69 4.39 6.32 4.47
C ASP A 69 5.82 6.81 4.62
N VAL A 70 6.68 6.00 5.24
CA VAL A 70 8.07 6.36 5.57
C VAL A 70 8.95 6.49 4.31
N SER A 71 8.73 5.67 3.29
CA SER A 71 9.71 5.51 2.21
C SER A 71 9.18 5.48 0.78
N VAL A 72 7.89 5.18 0.57
CA VAL A 72 7.33 4.97 -0.78
C VAL A 72 6.45 6.14 -1.20
N TYR A 73 5.56 6.62 -0.33
CA TYR A 73 4.59 7.64 -0.69
C TYR A 73 5.19 9.03 -0.93
N GLY A 74 6.28 9.38 -0.23
CA GLY A 74 7.02 10.61 -0.51
C GLY A 74 7.55 10.64 -1.96
N PRO A 75 8.37 9.66 -2.37
CA PRO A 75 8.81 9.52 -3.75
C PRO A 75 7.65 9.39 -4.75
N PHE A 76 6.60 8.64 -4.43
CA PHE A 76 5.43 8.49 -5.30
C PHE A 76 4.79 9.84 -5.61
N LYS A 77 4.48 10.67 -4.61
CA LYS A 77 3.90 12.01 -4.83
C LYS A 77 4.79 12.87 -5.71
N ARG A 78 6.11 12.83 -5.51
CA ARG A 78 7.08 13.57 -6.32
C ARG A 78 7.09 13.10 -7.77
N HIS A 79 7.13 11.79 -8.01
CA HIS A 79 7.10 11.23 -9.36
C HIS A 79 5.75 11.52 -10.03
N PHE A 80 4.66 11.31 -9.32
CA PHE A 80 3.31 11.57 -9.80
C PHE A 80 3.14 13.01 -10.30
N ASN A 81 3.56 14.01 -9.50
CA ASN A 81 3.51 15.41 -9.92
C ASN A 81 4.32 15.65 -11.21
N ARG A 82 5.52 15.06 -11.31
CA ARG A 82 6.35 15.20 -12.52
C ARG A 82 5.72 14.53 -13.75
N GLU A 83 5.11 13.35 -13.58
CA GLU A 83 4.44 12.67 -14.69
C GLU A 83 3.18 13.46 -15.14
N ILE A 84 2.43 14.07 -14.20
CA ILE A 84 1.32 14.99 -14.50
C ILE A 84 1.82 16.20 -15.30
N ASP A 85 2.89 16.86 -14.85
CA ASP A 85 3.46 18.02 -15.54
C ASP A 85 3.88 17.66 -16.97
N SER A 86 4.55 16.52 -17.13
CA SER A 86 4.95 16.00 -18.46
C SER A 86 3.75 15.69 -19.36
N TRP A 87 2.69 15.11 -18.80
CA TRP A 87 1.48 14.83 -19.54
C TRP A 87 0.81 16.13 -20.02
N LEU A 88 0.72 17.16 -19.17
CA LEU A 88 0.11 18.44 -19.52
C LEU A 88 0.90 19.18 -20.62
N VAL A 89 2.23 19.14 -20.57
CA VAL A 89 3.10 19.73 -21.61
C VAL A 89 2.92 19.01 -22.95
N SER A 90 2.78 17.68 -22.93
CA SER A 90 2.58 16.89 -24.16
C SER A 90 1.16 16.95 -24.71
N HIS A 91 0.19 17.45 -23.95
CA HIS A 91 -1.23 17.50 -24.30
C HIS A 91 -1.80 18.92 -24.11
N PRO A 92 -1.31 19.92 -24.86
CA PRO A 92 -1.72 21.31 -24.68
C PRO A 92 -3.23 21.48 -24.86
N GLY A 93 -3.86 22.18 -23.90
CA GLY A 93 -5.30 22.47 -23.90
C GLY A 93 -6.20 21.31 -23.50
N LYS A 94 -5.64 20.16 -23.07
CA LYS A 94 -6.42 19.03 -22.55
C LYS A 94 -6.41 19.00 -21.02
N THR A 95 -7.49 18.46 -20.46
CA THR A 95 -7.61 18.15 -19.03
C THR A 95 -7.34 16.67 -18.81
N VAL A 96 -6.57 16.35 -17.76
CA VAL A 96 -6.32 14.97 -17.34
C VAL A 96 -7.64 14.29 -16.94
N SER A 97 -7.95 13.16 -17.56
CA SER A 97 -9.11 12.34 -17.20
C SER A 97 -8.75 11.27 -16.17
N ILE A 98 -9.77 10.61 -15.61
CA ILE A 98 -9.55 9.47 -14.69
C ILE A 98 -8.82 8.29 -15.34
N TYR A 99 -8.89 8.16 -16.67
CA TYR A 99 -8.20 7.09 -17.40
C TYR A 99 -6.72 7.42 -17.57
N ASP A 100 -6.40 8.69 -17.80
CA ASP A 100 -5.02 9.18 -17.83
C ASP A 100 -4.37 9.06 -16.44
N LEU A 101 -5.13 9.35 -15.38
CA LEU A 101 -4.65 9.21 -14.00
C LEU A 101 -4.19 7.79 -13.68
N ALA A 102 -4.85 6.76 -14.22
CA ALA A 102 -4.46 5.37 -13.96
C ALA A 102 -3.08 5.06 -14.55
N GLU A 103 -2.83 5.48 -15.80
CA GLU A 103 -1.54 5.30 -16.46
C GLU A 103 -0.43 6.11 -15.77
N ILE A 104 -0.68 7.39 -15.53
CA ILE A 104 0.25 8.32 -14.86
C ILE A 104 0.62 7.78 -13.47
N SER A 105 -0.37 7.29 -12.72
CA SER A 105 -0.14 6.67 -11.41
C SER A 105 0.71 5.42 -11.53
N GLY A 106 0.49 4.55 -12.52
CA GLY A 106 1.32 3.35 -12.75
C GLY A 106 2.78 3.70 -13.05
N GLN A 107 3.02 4.71 -13.89
CA GLN A 107 4.36 5.20 -14.20
C GLN A 107 5.06 5.77 -12.96
N ALA A 108 4.36 6.57 -12.15
CA ALA A 108 4.91 7.09 -10.91
C ALA A 108 5.14 6.01 -9.85
N TRP A 109 4.24 5.05 -9.74
CA TRP A 109 4.30 3.94 -8.79
C TRP A 109 5.54 3.08 -9.04
N SER A 110 5.79 2.67 -10.29
CA SER A 110 6.96 1.87 -10.65
C SER A 110 8.30 2.52 -10.26
N LYS A 111 8.37 3.86 -10.28
CA LYS A 111 9.56 4.64 -9.88
C LYS A 111 9.69 4.77 -8.36
N ALA A 112 8.58 4.70 -7.63
CA ALA A 112 8.54 4.85 -6.18
C ALA A 112 8.61 3.52 -5.41
N SER A 113 7.97 2.46 -5.90
CA SER A 113 7.91 1.13 -5.27
C SER A 113 9.10 0.25 -5.64
N THR A 114 10.31 0.81 -5.62
CA THR A 114 11.54 0.07 -5.92
C THR A 114 11.91 -0.86 -4.76
N PRO A 115 12.64 -1.96 -5.01
CA PRO A 115 13.15 -2.80 -3.93
C PRO A 115 13.95 -2.01 -2.88
N ALA A 116 14.73 -1.01 -3.31
CA ALA A 116 15.50 -0.15 -2.42
C ALA A 116 14.59 0.67 -1.47
N ASN A 117 13.54 1.30 -2.00
CA ASN A 117 12.60 2.06 -1.18
C ASN A 117 11.81 1.14 -0.25
N ILE A 118 11.32 0.00 -0.75
CA ILE A 118 10.58 -0.98 0.06
C ILE A 118 11.42 -1.46 1.24
N LEU A 119 12.66 -1.92 0.98
CA LEU A 119 13.56 -2.39 2.03
C LEU A 119 13.93 -1.27 3.01
N SER A 120 14.17 -0.05 2.50
CA SER A 120 14.41 1.12 3.34
C SER A 120 13.23 1.44 4.25
N GLY A 121 11.99 1.30 3.76
CA GLY A 121 10.77 1.47 4.53
C GLY A 121 10.69 0.53 5.72
N PHE A 122 10.88 -0.76 5.49
CA PHE A 122 10.85 -1.78 6.55
C PHE A 122 11.97 -1.59 7.59
N SER A 123 13.17 -1.19 7.16
CA SER A 123 14.27 -0.90 8.08
C SER A 123 14.03 0.41 8.86
N SER A 124 13.48 1.42 8.19
CA SER A 124 13.20 2.71 8.80
C SER A 124 12.02 2.67 9.76
N SER A 125 11.07 1.75 9.58
CA SER A 125 9.99 1.50 10.53
C SER A 125 10.36 0.56 11.69
N GLY A 126 11.58 -0.01 11.69
CA GLY A 126 12.01 -0.96 12.72
C GLY A 126 11.31 -2.31 12.63
N ILE A 127 10.69 -2.64 11.48
CA ILE A 127 10.03 -3.93 11.25
C ILE A 127 11.06 -4.97 10.78
N ASN A 128 11.96 -4.59 9.86
CA ASN A 128 13.02 -5.48 9.39
C ASN A 128 14.33 -4.71 9.10
N PRO A 129 15.38 -4.84 9.93
CA PRO A 129 15.44 -5.71 11.12
C PRO A 129 14.49 -5.21 12.22
N PHE A 130 13.99 -6.13 13.04
CA PHE A 130 13.09 -5.80 14.14
C PHE A 130 13.83 -4.98 15.21
N ARG A 131 13.30 -3.79 15.52
CA ARG A 131 13.87 -2.86 16.52
C ARG A 131 12.76 -2.36 17.45
N PRO A 132 12.56 -3.02 18.61
CA PRO A 132 11.48 -2.68 19.53
C PRO A 132 11.70 -1.37 20.30
N ASP A 133 12.92 -0.82 20.26
CA ASP A 133 13.38 0.37 20.98
C ASP A 133 13.31 1.67 20.16
N LYS A 134 12.79 1.59 18.93
CA LYS A 134 12.72 2.71 17.99
C LYS A 134 11.47 3.58 18.14
#